data_AF-A0A937V8X9-F1
#
_entry.id   AF-A0A937V8X9-F1
#
_cell.length_a   1.000
_cell.length_b   1.000
_cell.length_c   1.000
_cell.angle_alpha   90.00
_cell.angle_beta   90.00
_cell.angle_gamma   90.00
#
_symmetry.space_group_name_H-M   'P 1'
#
loop_
_entity.id
_entity.type
_entity.pdbx_description
1 polymer ?
#
loop_
_entity_poly.entity_id
_entity_poly.type
_entity_poly.pdbx_seq_one_letter_code
_entity_poly.pdbx_strand_id
1 'polypeptide(L)'
;TFVTPIDREDIFALSLTVDDVLDYAYTTVEEMTLLNVKPNAYIERMVSLMTDAARELYNAIARLEDHPHVASDHAVRAKALENRMETVYRDAIADLFKSPRDIDHVVDMLKLREIYRHLSNAADRGDAAANVIADIVVKKM
;
A
#
# COMPACT_ATOMS: atom_id res chain seq x y z
N THR A 1 -15.31 5.35 33.24
CA THR A 1 -13.84 5.44 33.22
C THR A 1 -13.41 5.73 31.81
N PHE A 2 -12.55 6.73 31.57
CA PHE A 2 -12.04 7.10 30.23
C PHE A 2 -10.87 6.18 29.83
N VAL A 3 -11.11 4.87 29.89
CA VAL A 3 -10.16 3.82 29.51
C VAL A 3 -10.61 3.32 28.15
N THR A 4 -9.80 3.57 27.13
CA THR A 4 -9.99 3.00 25.80
C THR A 4 -9.58 1.53 25.83
N PRO A 5 -10.29 0.63 25.12
CA PRO A 5 -9.96 -0.80 25.06
C PRO A 5 -8.70 -1.11 24.22
N ILE A 6 -8.09 -0.09 23.62
CA ILE A 6 -6.80 -0.12 22.92
C ILE A 6 -5.94 1.00 23.51
N ASP A 7 -4.63 0.77 23.63
CA ASP A 7 -3.68 1.78 24.10
C ASP A 7 -3.67 3.00 23.17
N ARG A 8 -3.52 4.20 23.75
CA ARG A 8 -3.60 5.45 22.98
C ARG A 8 -2.46 5.58 21.96
N GLU A 9 -1.29 5.06 22.30
CA GLU A 9 -0.12 5.04 21.41
C GLU A 9 -0.39 4.16 20.18
N ASP A 10 -1.09 3.05 20.38
CA ASP A 10 -1.47 2.14 19.30
C ASP A 10 -2.54 2.74 18.39
N ILE A 11 -3.56 3.42 18.97
CA ILE A 11 -4.56 4.16 18.19
C ILE A 11 -3.88 5.24 17.34
N PHE A 12 -2.92 5.97 17.92
CA PHE A 12 -2.18 7.00 17.21
C PHE A 12 -1.31 6.42 16.08
N ALA A 13 -0.57 5.34 16.35
CA ALA A 13 0.26 4.66 15.35
C ALA A 13 -0.59 4.10 14.20
N LEU A 14 -1.74 3.51 14.51
CA LEU A 14 -2.67 2.99 13.50
C LEU A 14 -3.25 4.13 12.65
N SER A 15 -3.62 5.25 13.26
CA SER A 15 -4.10 6.43 12.53
C SER A 15 -3.03 6.95 11.56
N LEU A 16 -1.78 7.09 12.02
CA LEU A 16 -0.69 7.59 11.19
C LEU A 16 -0.38 6.67 10.00
N THR A 17 -0.34 5.36 10.24
CA THR A 17 -0.04 4.40 9.17
C THR A 17 -1.17 4.26 8.14
N VAL A 18 -2.42 4.47 8.53
CA VAL A 18 -3.55 4.56 7.59
C VAL A 18 -3.50 5.86 6.78
N ASP A 19 -3.14 6.97 7.42
CA ASP A 19 -2.98 8.28 6.77
C ASP A 19 -1.88 8.21 5.70
N ASP A 20 -0.73 7.59 6.01
CA ASP A 20 0.35 7.34 5.05
C ASP A 20 -0.16 6.64 3.77
N VAL A 21 -1.09 5.68 3.87
CA VAL A 21 -1.65 5.00 2.69
C VAL A 21 -2.49 5.95 1.83
N LEU A 22 -3.30 6.80 2.48
CA LEU A 22 -4.13 7.80 1.79
C LEU A 22 -3.27 8.86 1.11
N ASP A 23 -2.24 9.35 1.80
CA ASP A 23 -1.29 10.32 1.28
C ASP A 23 -0.59 9.78 0.04
N TYR A 24 -0.09 8.55 0.09
CA TYR A 24 0.53 7.93 -1.08
C TYR A 24 -0.44 7.75 -2.25
N ALA A 25 -1.70 7.38 -1.98
CA ALA A 25 -2.71 7.27 -3.03
C ALA A 25 -2.98 8.63 -3.69
N TYR A 26 -3.05 9.69 -2.88
CA TYR A 26 -3.23 11.06 -3.36
C TYR A 26 -2.02 11.55 -4.17
N THR A 27 -0.80 11.44 -3.62
CA THR A 27 0.41 11.92 -4.30
C THR A 27 0.73 11.10 -5.55
N THR A 28 0.35 9.82 -5.62
CA THR A 28 0.45 9.05 -6.87
C THR A 28 -0.36 9.70 -8.00
N VAL A 29 -1.58 10.18 -7.72
CA VAL A 29 -2.42 10.86 -8.71
C VAL A 29 -1.81 12.21 -9.10
N GLU A 30 -1.25 12.95 -8.14
CA GLU A 30 -0.54 14.20 -8.41
C GLU A 30 0.69 13.97 -9.30
N GLU A 31 1.52 12.97 -9.00
CA GLU A 31 2.70 12.66 -9.79
C GLU A 31 2.36 12.19 -11.20
N MET A 32 1.33 11.35 -11.36
CA MET A 32 0.84 10.97 -12.69
C MET A 32 0.40 12.18 -13.50
N THR A 33 -0.27 13.14 -12.86
CA THR A 33 -0.70 14.40 -13.49
C THR A 33 0.51 15.27 -13.86
N LEU A 34 1.44 15.46 -12.92
CA LEU A 34 2.64 16.29 -13.09
C LEU A 34 3.55 15.77 -14.20
N LEU A 35 3.73 14.44 -14.26
CA LEU A 35 4.58 13.78 -15.25
C LEU A 35 3.85 13.48 -16.57
N ASN A 36 2.55 13.75 -16.65
CA ASN A 36 1.67 13.42 -17.77
C ASN A 36 1.73 11.92 -18.13
N VAL A 37 1.66 11.06 -17.11
CA VAL A 37 1.63 9.61 -17.26
C VAL A 37 0.18 9.13 -17.29
N LYS A 38 -0.17 8.38 -18.35
CA LYS A 38 -1.47 7.73 -18.45
C LYS A 38 -1.43 6.34 -17.78
N PRO A 39 -2.56 5.85 -17.24
CA PRO A 39 -2.66 4.47 -16.77
C PRO A 39 -2.28 3.47 -17.86
N ASN A 40 -1.59 2.41 -17.45
CA ASN A 40 -1.32 1.23 -18.26
C ASN A 40 -1.67 -0.03 -17.46
N ALA A 41 -1.55 -1.20 -18.08
CA ALA A 41 -1.92 -2.47 -17.45
C ALA A 41 -1.17 -2.75 -16.13
N TYR A 42 0.10 -2.31 -16.00
CA TYR A 42 0.86 -2.46 -14.75
C TYR A 42 0.31 -1.53 -13.67
N ILE A 43 0.10 -0.24 -13.97
CA ILE A 43 -0.49 0.73 -13.04
C ILE A 43 -1.86 0.26 -12.56
N GLU A 44 -2.74 -0.15 -13.48
CA GLU A 44 -4.08 -0.64 -13.15
C GLU A 44 -4.03 -1.85 -12.21
N ARG A 45 -3.13 -2.80 -12.48
CA ARG A 45 -2.95 -3.99 -11.64
C ARG A 45 -2.40 -3.63 -10.26
N MET A 46 -1.44 -2.71 -10.18
CA MET A 46 -0.87 -2.22 -8.92
C MET A 46 -1.94 -1.50 -8.09
N VAL A 47 -2.70 -0.58 -8.69
CA VAL A 47 -3.80 0.13 -8.01
C VAL A 47 -4.90 -0.82 -7.53
N SER A 48 -5.22 -1.87 -8.31
CA SER A 48 -6.16 -2.90 -7.87
C SER A 48 -5.68 -3.62 -6.61
N LEU A 49 -4.40 -4.00 -6.55
CA LEU A 49 -3.82 -4.64 -5.37
C LEU A 49 -3.81 -3.72 -4.16
N MET A 50 -3.47 -2.45 -4.35
CA MET A 50 -3.52 -1.43 -3.28
C MET A 50 -4.95 -1.23 -2.75
N THR A 51 -5.94 -1.24 -3.65
CA THR A 51 -7.36 -1.14 -3.27
C THR A 51 -7.80 -2.36 -2.45
N ASP A 52 -7.38 -3.56 -2.85
CA ASP A 52 -7.67 -4.77 -2.09
C ASP A 52 -6.98 -4.76 -0.72
N ALA A 53 -5.74 -4.27 -0.64
CA ALA A 53 -5.01 -4.15 0.62
C ALA A 53 -5.70 -3.17 1.57
N ALA A 54 -6.18 -2.02 1.06
CA ALA A 54 -6.95 -1.05 1.83
C ALA A 54 -8.25 -1.65 2.38
N ARG A 55 -8.93 -2.53 1.62
CA ARG A 55 -10.12 -3.27 2.10
C ARG A 55 -9.77 -4.25 3.21
N GLU A 56 -8.67 -4.98 3.09
CA GLU A 56 -8.20 -5.89 4.14
C GLU A 56 -7.84 -5.11 5.42
N LEU A 57 -7.14 -3.98 5.32
CA LEU A 57 -6.86 -3.11 6.46
C LEU A 57 -8.15 -2.59 7.11
N TYR A 58 -9.10 -2.10 6.33
CA TYR A 58 -10.41 -1.66 6.84
C TYR A 58 -11.11 -2.79 7.61
N ASN A 59 -11.16 -3.98 7.03
CA ASN A 59 -11.78 -5.15 7.67
C ASN A 59 -11.04 -5.58 8.93
N ALA A 60 -9.71 -5.45 8.97
CA ALA A 60 -8.92 -5.73 10.15
C ALA A 60 -9.25 -4.76 11.29
N ILE A 61 -9.23 -3.46 11.00
CA ILE A 61 -9.55 -2.39 11.96
C ILE A 61 -10.97 -2.56 12.51
N ALA A 62 -11.95 -2.85 11.66
CA ALA A 62 -13.34 -3.05 12.06
C ALA A 62 -13.56 -4.28 12.96
N ARG A 63 -12.56 -5.15 13.13
CA ARG A 63 -12.61 -6.41 13.89
C ARG A 63 -11.69 -6.37 15.10
N LEU A 64 -10.86 -5.34 15.23
CA LEU A 64 -9.75 -5.25 16.18
C LEU A 64 -10.19 -5.23 17.65
N GLU A 65 -11.39 -4.77 17.93
CA GLU A 65 -11.95 -4.76 19.29
C GLU A 65 -12.56 -6.12 19.66
N ASP A 66 -13.51 -6.59 18.87
CA ASP A 66 -14.34 -7.75 19.22
C ASP A 66 -13.76 -9.11 18.77
N HIS A 67 -12.98 -9.12 17.69
CA HIS A 67 -12.52 -10.34 17.01
C HIS A 67 -11.03 -10.24 16.61
N PRO A 68 -10.09 -10.12 17.57
CA PRO A 68 -8.67 -9.86 17.29
C PRO A 68 -8.00 -10.93 16.42
N HIS A 69 -8.39 -12.19 16.52
CA HIS A 69 -7.90 -13.25 15.61
C HIS A 69 -8.31 -13.01 14.16
N VAL A 70 -9.56 -12.59 13.93
CA VAL A 70 -10.06 -12.27 12.58
C VAL A 70 -9.39 -11.02 12.03
N ALA A 71 -9.13 -10.03 12.90
CA ALA A 71 -8.34 -8.84 12.54
C ALA A 71 -6.92 -9.22 12.09
N SER A 72 -6.27 -10.14 12.81
CA SER A 72 -4.95 -10.67 12.44
C SER A 72 -4.97 -11.38 11.08
N ASP A 73 -6.00 -12.18 10.78
CA ASP A 73 -6.14 -12.84 9.47
C ASP A 73 -6.26 -11.82 8.32
N HIS A 74 -7.00 -10.73 8.52
CA HIS A 74 -7.09 -9.64 7.55
C HIS A 74 -5.74 -8.91 7.39
N ALA A 75 -5.03 -8.63 8.49
CA ALA A 75 -3.70 -8.04 8.44
C ALA A 75 -2.73 -8.91 7.62
N VAL A 76 -2.71 -10.24 7.84
CA VAL A 76 -1.90 -11.18 7.06
C VAL A 76 -2.24 -11.13 5.57
N ARG A 77 -3.53 -11.03 5.21
CA ARG A 77 -3.94 -10.86 3.80
C ARG A 77 -3.45 -9.55 3.19
N ALA A 78 -3.46 -8.45 3.94
CA ALA A 78 -2.89 -7.18 3.48
C ALA A 78 -1.38 -7.32 3.19
N LYS A 79 -0.60 -7.98 4.06
CA LYS A 79 0.82 -8.27 3.81
C LYS A 79 1.02 -9.13 2.56
N ALA A 80 0.16 -10.12 2.33
CA ALA A 80 0.23 -10.96 1.14
C ALA A 80 -0.04 -10.16 -0.17
N LEU A 81 -0.83 -9.09 -0.10
CA LEU A 81 -1.09 -8.21 -1.24
C LEU A 81 0.09 -7.29 -1.55
N GLU A 82 0.83 -6.82 -0.53
CA GLU A 82 2.11 -6.12 -0.72
C GLU A 82 3.12 -7.01 -1.46
N ASN A 83 3.32 -8.27 -1.04
CA ASN A 83 4.22 -9.19 -1.73
C ASN A 83 3.85 -9.39 -3.22
N ARG A 84 2.53 -9.39 -3.51
CA ARG A 84 2.03 -9.43 -4.89
C ARG A 84 2.28 -8.12 -5.64
N MET A 85 2.17 -6.97 -4.97
CA MET A 85 2.54 -5.66 -5.52
C MET A 85 4.02 -5.66 -5.91
N GLU A 86 4.90 -6.11 -5.02
CA GLU A 86 6.35 -6.14 -5.29
C GLU A 86 6.66 -7.00 -6.52
N THR A 87 5.98 -8.14 -6.67
CA THR A 87 6.11 -8.99 -7.86
C THR A 87 5.70 -8.24 -9.13
N VAL A 88 4.54 -7.57 -9.12
CA VAL A 88 4.07 -6.78 -10.28
C VAL A 88 5.01 -5.62 -10.58
N TYR A 89 5.52 -4.94 -9.56
CA TYR A 89 6.51 -3.87 -9.70
C TYR A 89 7.79 -4.38 -10.38
N ARG A 90 8.33 -5.53 -9.93
CA ARG A 90 9.53 -6.13 -10.54
C ARG A 90 9.30 -6.53 -11.99
N ASP A 91 8.14 -7.11 -12.31
CA ASP A 91 7.74 -7.43 -13.68
C ASP A 91 7.65 -6.16 -14.55
N ALA A 92 7.03 -5.09 -14.03
CA ALA A 92 6.87 -3.82 -14.71
C ALA A 92 8.23 -3.18 -15.03
N ILE A 93 9.16 -3.19 -14.06
CA ILE A 93 10.53 -2.69 -14.26
C ILE A 93 11.29 -3.54 -15.28
N ALA A 94 11.21 -4.88 -15.18
CA ALA A 94 11.87 -5.76 -16.12
C ALA A 94 11.39 -5.52 -17.56
N ASP A 95 10.08 -5.32 -17.75
CA ASP A 95 9.49 -5.01 -19.06
C ASP A 95 9.90 -3.63 -19.57
N LEU A 96 9.87 -2.61 -18.70
CA LEU A 96 10.22 -1.23 -19.02
C LEU A 96 11.61 -1.08 -19.64
N PHE A 97 12.58 -1.90 -19.21
CA PHE A 97 13.97 -1.79 -19.64
C PHE A 97 14.39 -2.75 -20.78
N LYS A 98 13.46 -3.51 -21.39
CA LYS A 98 13.83 -4.51 -22.42
C LYS A 98 14.43 -3.92 -23.70
N SER A 99 13.99 -2.76 -24.18
CA SER A 99 14.45 -2.20 -25.47
C SER A 99 14.22 -0.69 -25.55
N PRO A 100 15.16 0.15 -25.07
CA PRO A 100 15.08 1.59 -25.29
C PRO A 100 15.17 1.90 -26.79
N ARG A 101 14.42 2.92 -27.24
CA ARG A 101 14.25 3.23 -28.68
C ARG A 101 14.99 4.51 -29.04
N ASP A 102 14.68 5.58 -28.32
CA ASP A 102 15.22 6.92 -28.50
C ASP A 102 15.22 7.66 -27.15
N ILE A 103 15.72 8.90 -27.13
CA ILE A 103 15.84 9.72 -25.92
C ILE A 103 14.46 10.03 -25.31
N ASP A 104 13.46 10.33 -26.15
CA ASP A 104 12.10 10.64 -25.68
C ASP A 104 11.47 9.42 -24.98
N HIS A 105 11.65 8.23 -25.54
CA HIS A 105 11.23 6.99 -24.91
C HIS A 105 11.94 6.77 -23.56
N VAL A 106 13.23 7.11 -23.44
CA VAL A 106 13.94 7.02 -22.16
C VAL A 106 13.37 8.00 -21.13
N VAL A 107 12.97 9.20 -21.53
CA VAL A 107 12.29 10.16 -20.64
C VAL A 107 10.96 9.58 -20.14
N ASP A 108 10.16 8.98 -21.02
CA ASP A 108 8.91 8.32 -20.63
C ASP A 108 9.13 7.11 -19.73
N MET A 109 10.21 6.35 -19.95
CA MET A 109 10.63 5.27 -19.05
C MET A 109 10.95 5.79 -17.65
N LEU A 110 11.66 6.93 -17.52
CA LEU A 110 11.96 7.51 -16.21
C LEU A 110 10.69 7.93 -15.47
N LYS A 111 9.73 8.55 -16.17
CA LYS A 111 8.43 8.91 -15.59
C LYS A 111 7.67 7.68 -15.11
N LEU A 112 7.56 6.65 -15.93
CA LEU A 112 6.88 5.40 -15.57
C LEU A 112 7.55 4.71 -14.39
N ARG A 113 8.89 4.68 -14.36
CA ARG A 113 9.65 4.12 -13.24
C ARG A 113 9.32 4.83 -11.93
N GLU A 114 9.19 6.16 -11.96
CA GLU A 114 8.81 6.95 -10.78
C GLU A 114 7.43 6.52 -10.27
N ILE A 115 6.42 6.49 -11.15
CA ILE A 115 5.05 6.07 -10.77
C ILE A 115 5.02 4.63 -10.25
N TYR A 116 5.71 3.69 -10.90
CA TYR A 116 5.79 2.31 -10.40
C TYR A 116 6.43 2.23 -9.03
N ARG A 117 7.51 2.98 -8.79
CA ARG A 117 8.16 3.02 -7.48
C ARG A 117 7.24 3.63 -6.43
N HIS A 118 6.57 4.72 -6.75
CA HIS A 118 5.66 5.41 -5.85
C HIS A 118 4.50 4.49 -5.42
N LEU A 119 3.89 3.75 -6.35
CA LEU A 119 2.87 2.73 -6.05
C LEU A 119 3.40 1.56 -5.21
N SER A 120 4.63 1.12 -5.46
CA SER A 120 5.26 0.07 -4.63
C SER A 120 5.45 0.56 -3.19
N ASN A 121 5.98 1.77 -3.02
CA ASN A 121 6.18 2.38 -1.70
C ASN A 121 4.82 2.59 -0.97
N ALA A 122 3.73 2.85 -1.71
CA ALA A 122 2.39 2.92 -1.14
C ALA A 122 1.95 1.57 -0.54
N ALA A 123 2.26 0.45 -1.20
CA ALA A 123 1.98 -0.88 -0.66
C ALA A 123 2.78 -1.18 0.61
N ASP A 124 4.04 -0.72 0.70
CA ASP A 124 4.84 -0.82 1.92
C ASP A 124 4.17 -0.12 3.12
N ARG A 125 3.45 0.99 2.89
CA ARG A 125 2.63 1.65 3.93
C ARG A 125 1.45 0.80 4.36
N GLY A 126 0.85 0.09 3.42
CA GLY A 126 -0.17 -0.92 3.74
C GLY A 126 0.36 -2.04 4.62
N ASP A 127 1.59 -2.52 4.36
CA ASP A 127 2.26 -3.52 5.22
C ASP A 127 2.56 -2.96 6.62
N ALA A 128 3.05 -1.72 6.69
CA ALA A 128 3.29 -1.04 7.97
C ALA A 128 2.02 -0.93 8.82
N ALA A 129 0.89 -0.55 8.22
CA ALA A 129 -0.40 -0.51 8.89
C ALA A 129 -0.83 -1.91 9.37
N ALA A 130 -0.63 -2.95 8.55
CA ALA A 130 -0.92 -4.33 8.93
C ALA A 130 -0.05 -4.81 10.12
N ASN A 131 1.21 -4.38 10.18
CA ASN A 131 2.11 -4.67 11.30
C ASN A 131 1.63 -4.02 12.60
N VAL A 132 1.21 -2.76 12.56
CA VAL A 132 0.64 -2.10 13.74
C VAL A 132 -0.60 -2.84 14.24
N ILE A 133 -1.48 -3.29 13.35
CA ILE A 133 -2.65 -4.10 13.73
C ILE A 133 -2.23 -5.41 14.39
N ALA A 134 -1.23 -6.11 13.83
CA ALA A 134 -0.72 -7.35 14.41
C ALA A 134 -0.13 -7.14 15.80
N ASP A 135 0.63 -6.06 16.01
CA ASP A 135 1.19 -5.71 17.31
C ASP A 135 0.10 -5.44 18.35
N ILE A 136 -0.96 -4.72 17.98
CA ILE A 136 -2.13 -4.49 18.84
C ILE A 136 -2.79 -5.81 19.24
N VAL A 137 -2.96 -6.73 18.28
CA VAL A 137 -3.56 -8.04 18.55
C VAL A 137 -2.69 -8.84 19.54
N VAL A 138 -1.36 -8.85 19.36
CA VAL A 138 -0.45 -9.55 20.28
C VAL A 138 -0.52 -8.99 21.70
N LYS A 139 -0.62 -7.66 21.86
CA LYS A 139 -0.75 -7.03 23.19
C LYS A 139 -2.06 -7.37 23.90
N LYS A 140 -3.12 -7.69 23.15
CA LYS A 140 -4.43 -8.05 23.67
C LYS A 140 -4.58 -9.54 24.04
N MET A 141 -3.64 -10.38 23.62
CA MET A 141 -3.59 -11.80 23.99
C MET A 141 -3.06 -11.99 25.40
#